data_AF-A0A5E4JZ48-F1
#
_entry.id   AF-A0A5E4JZ48-F1
#
_cell.length_a   1.000
_cell.length_b   1.000
_cell.length_c   1.000
_cell.angle_alpha   90.00
_cell.angle_beta   90.00
_cell.angle_gamma   90.00
#
_symmetry.space_group_name_H-M   'P 1'
#
loop_
_entity.id
_entity.type
_entity.pdbx_description
1 polymer ?
#
loop_
_entity_poly.entity_id
_entity_poly.type
_entity_poly.pdbx_seq_one_letter_code
_entity_poly.pdbx_strand_id
1 'polypeptide(L)'
;METICIKVEGDLLNRVNQSMKKSGYSTKTEFIREAIREKLEDNEKEALIKEFLKFRGKGRSTTDEERRKTREKVSKELMEELEKRFN
;
A
#
# COMPACT_ATOMS: atom_id res chain seq x y z
N MET A 1 7.27 22.99 5.66
CA MET A 1 7.67 22.12 6.78
C MET A 1 6.93 22.61 8.01
N GLU A 2 6.28 21.72 8.74
CA GLU A 2 5.68 22.03 10.04
C GLU A 2 6.56 21.46 11.15
N THR A 3 6.54 22.09 12.32
CA THR A 3 7.33 21.66 13.48
C THR A 3 6.46 20.93 14.47
N ILE A 4 6.90 19.75 14.89
CA ILE A 4 6.28 18.98 15.96
C ILE A 4 7.27 18.86 17.13
N CYS A 5 6.76 18.92 18.36
CA CYS A 5 7.53 18.63 19.56
C CYS A 5 6.95 17.38 20.21
N ILE A 6 7.81 16.40 20.51
CA ILE A 6 7.41 15.15 21.15
C ILE A 6 8.25 14.93 22.40
N LYS A 7 7.62 14.39 23.45
CA LYS A 7 8.32 13.87 24.63
C LYS A 7 8.51 12.38 24.44
N VAL A 8 9.74 11.91 24.60
CA VAL A 8 10.10 10.49 24.50
C VAL A 8 10.84 10.05 25.74
N GLU A 9 10.72 8.78 26.07
CA GLU A 9 11.49 8.16 27.14
C GLU A 9 13.00 8.21 26.84
N GLY A 10 13.82 8.35 27.88
CA GLY A 10 15.27 8.45 27.74
C GLY A 10 15.88 7.23 27.04
N ASP A 11 15.38 6.03 27.36
CA ASP A 11 15.85 4.79 26.74
C ASP A 11 15.51 4.72 25.26
N LEU A 12 14.33 5.20 24.86
CA LEU A 12 13.95 5.29 23.45
C LEU A 12 14.86 6.27 22.71
N LEU A 13 15.15 7.43 23.31
CA LEU A 13 16.08 8.40 22.72
C LEU A 13 17.48 7.81 22.52
N ASN A 14 17.96 7.02 23.48
CA ASN A 14 19.23 6.31 23.38
C ASN A 14 19.24 5.29 22.23
N ARG A 15 18.16 4.51 22.09
CA ARG A 15 17.99 3.57 20.96
C ARG A 15 17.95 4.29 19.62
N VAL A 16 17.23 5.41 19.52
CA VAL A 16 17.18 6.25 18.31
C VAL A 16 18.58 6.73 17.94
N ASN A 17 19.35 7.25 18.90
CA ASN A 17 20.72 7.72 18.64
C ASN A 17 21.65 6.59 18.17
N GLN A 18 21.51 5.38 18.73
CA GLN A 18 22.29 4.22 18.32
C GLN A 18 21.92 3.75 16.92
N SER A 19 20.62 3.64 16.62
CA SER A 19 20.14 3.25 15.31
C SER A 19 20.57 4.25 14.24
N MET A 20 20.42 5.55 14.51
CA MET A 20 20.85 6.63 13.61
C MET A 20 22.32 6.51 13.21
N LYS A 21 23.21 6.18 14.15
CA LYS A 21 24.64 5.96 13.87
C LYS A 21 24.88 4.75 12.97
N LYS A 22 24.08 3.69 13.11
CA LYS A 22 24.23 2.45 12.32
C LYS A 22 23.74 2.63 10.90
N SER A 23 22.63 3.35 10.70
CA SER A 23 22.03 3.57 9.38
C SER A 23 22.55 4.80 8.65
N GLY A 24 23.56 5.50 9.21
CA GLY A 24 24.30 6.56 8.52
C GLY A 24 23.54 7.88 8.40
N TYR A 25 22.48 8.08 9.19
CA TYR A 25 21.70 9.32 9.15
C TYR A 25 22.46 10.48 9.78
N SER A 26 22.37 11.64 9.14
CA SER A 26 23.08 12.85 9.53
C SER A 26 22.41 13.58 10.70
N THR A 27 21.07 13.53 10.76
CA THR A 27 20.29 14.23 11.78
C THR A 27 19.17 13.37 12.35
N LYS A 28 18.82 13.61 13.63
CA LYS A 28 17.68 12.93 14.28
C LYS A 28 16.37 13.22 13.56
N THR A 29 16.21 14.45 13.06
CA THR A 29 15.00 14.88 12.35
C THR A 29 14.81 14.13 11.03
N GLU A 30 15.90 13.85 10.31
CA GLU A 30 15.87 13.01 9.11
C GLU A 30 15.48 11.57 9.46
N PHE A 31 16.15 10.97 10.44
CA PHE A 31 15.86 9.62 10.90
C PHE A 31 14.40 9.45 11.36
N ILE A 32 13.91 10.37 12.20
CA ILE A 32 12.54 10.32 12.73
C ILE A 32 11.52 10.51 11.60
N ARG A 33 11.76 11.42 10.64
CA ARG A 33 10.85 11.61 9.50
C ARG A 33 10.76 10.35 8.63
N GLU A 34 11.89 9.72 8.36
CA GLU A 34 11.92 8.51 7.53
C GLU A 34 11.23 7.35 8.24
N ALA A 35 11.50 7.16 9.54
CA ALA A 35 10.83 6.15 10.34
C ALA A 35 9.31 6.35 10.43
N ILE A 36 8.84 7.61 10.52
CA ILE A 36 7.41 7.92 10.48
C ILE A 36 6.82 7.59 9.11
N ARG A 37 7.50 7.95 8.01
CA ARG A 37 7.05 7.65 6.65
C ARG A 37 6.93 6.15 6.42
N GLU A 38 7.98 5.40 6.74
CA GLU A 38 8.00 3.94 6.61
C GLU A 38 6.83 3.31 7.41
N LYS A 39 6.61 3.78 8.65
CA LYS A 39 5.51 3.26 9.46
C LYS A 39 4.12 3.58 8.89
N LEU A 40 3.93 4.75 8.27
CA LEU A 40 2.68 5.09 7.61
C LEU A 40 2.43 4.20 6.39
N GLU A 41 3.44 4.03 5.54
CA GLU A 41 3.36 3.14 4.37
C GLU A 41 3.07 1.69 4.77
N ASP A 42 3.70 1.19 5.83
CA ASP A 42 3.47 -0.16 6.31
C ASP A 42 2.06 -0.36 6.84
N ASN A 43 1.51 0.63 7.56
CA ASN A 43 0.12 0.59 8.01
C ASN A 43 -0.86 0.55 6.83
N GLU A 44 -0.59 1.33 5.77
CA GLU A 44 -1.40 1.31 4.54
C GLU A 44 -1.32 -0.05 3.84
N LYS A 45 -0.11 -0.60 3.68
CA LYS A 45 0.09 -1.96 3.11
C LYS A 45 -0.66 -3.01 3.93
N GLU A 46 -0.54 -2.98 5.25
CA GLU A 46 -1.25 -3.92 6.14
C GLU A 46 -2.78 -3.81 5.99
N ALA A 47 -3.32 -2.59 5.86
CA ALA A 47 -4.74 -2.37 5.63
C ALA A 47 -5.20 -2.97 4.30
N LEU A 48 -4.45 -2.72 3.22
CA LEU A 48 -4.72 -3.27 1.89
C LEU A 48 -4.62 -4.80 1.88
N ILE A 49 -3.60 -5.37 2.52
CA ILE A 49 -3.45 -6.82 2.66
C ILE A 49 -4.64 -7.42 3.41
N LYS A 50 -5.06 -6.81 4.52
CA LYS A 50 -6.24 -7.27 5.27
C LYS A 50 -7.50 -7.23 4.41
N GLU A 51 -7.67 -6.19 3.60
CA GLU A 51 -8.80 -6.09 2.68
C GLU A 51 -8.74 -7.16 1.59
N PHE A 52 -7.58 -7.32 0.94
CA PHE A 52 -7.34 -8.37 -0.05
C PHE A 52 -7.61 -9.77 0.50
N LEU A 53 -7.17 -10.06 1.73
CA LEU A 53 -7.41 -11.33 2.40
C LEU A 53 -8.89 -11.63 2.64
N LYS A 54 -9.79 -10.63 2.67
CA LYS A 54 -11.24 -10.88 2.72
C LYS A 54 -11.77 -11.59 1.48
N PHE A 55 -11.06 -11.52 0.36
CA PHE A 55 -11.42 -12.17 -0.90
C PHE A 55 -10.75 -13.55 -1.06
N ARG A 56 -9.72 -13.84 -0.28
CA ARG A 56 -9.04 -15.13 -0.29
C ARG A 56 -10.02 -16.26 0.05
N GLY A 57 -10.16 -17.22 -0.85
CA GLY A 57 -11.08 -18.35 -0.70
C GLY A 57 -12.54 -18.06 -1.08
N LYS A 58 -12.90 -16.81 -1.41
CA LYS A 58 -14.24 -16.47 -1.93
C LYS A 58 -14.35 -16.59 -3.45
N GLY A 59 -13.23 -16.81 -4.14
CA GLY A 59 -13.22 -17.07 -5.57
C GLY A 59 -13.79 -18.45 -5.87
N ARG A 60 -14.86 -18.51 -6.68
CA ARG A 60 -15.29 -19.78 -7.30
C ARG A 60 -14.24 -20.18 -8.34
N SER A 61 -13.89 -21.46 -8.40
CA SER A 61 -13.08 -21.98 -9.50
C SER A 61 -13.88 -21.86 -10.80
N THR A 62 -13.61 -20.81 -11.57
CA THR A 62 -14.25 -20.59 -12.87
C THR A 62 -13.69 -21.60 -13.86
N THR A 63 -14.57 -22.36 -14.50
CA THR A 63 -14.20 -23.25 -15.60
C THR A 63 -13.74 -22.45 -16.82
N ASP A 64 -12.93 -23.05 -17.70
CA ASP A 64 -12.42 -22.35 -18.89
C ASP A 64 -13.56 -21.89 -19.82
N GLU A 65 -14.67 -22.60 -19.85
CA GLU A 65 -15.85 -22.23 -20.64
C GLU A 65 -16.54 -20.98 -20.06
N GLU A 66 -16.69 -20.89 -18.74
CA GLU A 66 -17.21 -19.70 -18.05
C GLU A 66 -16.29 -18.49 -18.25
N ARG A 67 -14.96 -18.69 -18.26
CA ARG A 67 -13.98 -17.64 -18.59
C ARG A 67 -14.11 -17.19 -20.04
N ARG A 68 -14.40 -18.09 -20.98
CA ARG A 68 -14.61 -17.75 -22.40
C ARG A 68 -15.86 -16.90 -22.59
N LYS A 69 -16.99 -17.31 -22.01
CA LYS A 69 -18.26 -16.56 -22.06
C LYS A 69 -18.11 -15.17 -21.42
N THR A 70 -17.39 -15.07 -20.30
CA THR A 70 -17.12 -13.78 -19.65
C THR A 70 -16.29 -12.87 -20.56
N ARG A 71 -15.23 -13.39 -21.20
CA ARG A 71 -14.41 -12.62 -22.14
C ARG A 71 -15.22 -12.12 -23.33
N GLU A 72 -16.01 -12.98 -23.96
CA GLU A 72 -16.86 -12.60 -25.11
C GLU A 72 -17.83 -11.47 -24.73
N LYS A 73 -18.45 -11.56 -23.54
CA LYS A 73 -19.36 -10.53 -23.05
C LYS A 73 -18.66 -9.18 -22.79
N VAL A 74 -17.55 -9.19 -22.06
CA VAL A 74 -16.79 -7.97 -21.75
C VAL A 74 -16.24 -7.32 -23.01
N SER A 75 -15.74 -8.13 -23.97
CA SER A 75 -15.25 -7.60 -25.25
C SER A 75 -16.36 -6.93 -26.06
N LYS A 76 -17.58 -7.48 -26.03
CA LYS A 76 -18.73 -6.89 -26.73
C LYS A 76 -19.16 -5.56 -26.09
N GLU A 77 -19.28 -5.53 -24.76
CA GLU A 77 -19.62 -4.31 -24.03
C GLU A 77 -18.57 -3.21 -24.26
N LEU A 78 -17.28 -3.55 -24.25
CA LEU A 78 -16.19 -2.62 -24.52
C LEU A 78 -16.24 -2.08 -25.97
N MET A 79 -16.55 -2.92 -26.96
CA MET A 79 -16.69 -2.48 -28.35
C MET A 79 -17.87 -1.52 -28.52
N GLU A 80 -19.02 -1.81 -27.90
CA GLU A 80 -20.18 -0.90 -27.93
C GLU A 80 -19.87 0.45 -27.26
N GLU A 81 -19.06 0.48 -26.20
CA GLU A 81 -18.62 1.71 -25.55
C GLU A 81 -17.63 2.50 -26.42
N LEU A 82 -16.67 1.82 -27.06
CA LEU A 82 -15.73 2.44 -27.99
C LEU A 82 -16.44 3.00 -29.23
N GLU A 83 -17.39 2.26 -29.81
CA GLU A 83 -18.19 2.74 -30.93
C GLU A 83 -19.01 3.99 -30.59
N LYS A 84 -19.51 4.12 -29.36
CA LYS A 84 -20.19 5.34 -28.88
C LYS A 84 -19.24 6.51 -28.61
N ARG A 85 -17.96 6.24 -28.36
CA ARG A 85 -16.96 7.25 -28.01
C ARG A 85 -16.24 7.82 -29.23
N PHE A 86 -16.17 7.05 -30.31
CA PHE A 86 -15.47 7.39 -31.54
C PHE A 86 -16.39 7.59 -32.77
N ASN A 87 -17.71 7.49 -32.60
CA ASN A 87 -18.73 8.06 -33.50
C ASN A 87 -19.40 9.25 -32.83
#